data_AF-A0A7K1VH05-F1
#
_entry.id   AF-A0A7K1VH05-F1
#
_cell.length_a   1.000
_cell.length_b   1.000
_cell.length_c   1.000
_cell.angle_alpha   90.00
_cell.angle_beta   90.00
_cell.angle_gamma   90.00
#
_symmetry.space_group_name_H-M   'P 1'
#
loop_
_entity.id
_entity.type
_entity.pdbx_description
1 polymer ?
#
loop_
_entity_poly.entity_id
_entity_poly.type
_entity_poly.pdbx_seq_one_letter_code
_entity_poly.pdbx_strand_id
1 'polypeptide(L)'
;MNACAIDECPAPAEQGAPLALCSAHLALAHDWVAREDGVVDALPSPCLVCGSRLGVRLPAAWLCAACEWRFGEVPDAELAPPRVEVVYYIRFGDRIKIGTSGNPRQRLHRLRHEELLAFERGGRALEQHRHAQFAAERLERTEWFARSPALEGHIETVGAGEPDPWALHRRWWSEALALRS
;
A
#
# COMPACT_ATOMS: atom_id res chain seq x y z
N MET A 1 43.67 -10.78 -21.55
CA MET A 1 42.67 -10.33 -20.56
C MET A 1 42.43 -8.86 -20.83
N ASN A 2 41.19 -8.46 -21.13
CA ASN A 2 40.91 -7.06 -21.39
C ASN A 2 41.03 -6.28 -20.07
N ALA A 3 41.66 -5.11 -20.11
CA ALA A 3 41.74 -4.21 -18.96
C ALA A 3 40.44 -3.39 -18.83
N CYS A 4 40.22 -2.82 -17.65
CA CYS A 4 39.15 -1.85 -17.45
C CYS A 4 39.35 -0.62 -18.35
N ALA A 5 38.27 -0.11 -18.93
CA ALA A 5 38.25 1.03 -19.86
C ALA A 5 38.28 2.39 -19.16
N ILE A 6 38.22 2.42 -17.82
CA ILE A 6 38.41 3.64 -17.03
C ILE A 6 39.90 3.93 -16.93
N ASP A 7 40.28 5.16 -17.29
CA ASP A 7 41.66 5.63 -17.22
C ASP A 7 42.26 5.40 -15.82
N GLU A 8 43.53 5.01 -15.80
CA GLU A 8 44.30 4.75 -14.57
C GLU A 8 43.79 3.58 -13.69
N CYS A 9 42.82 2.79 -14.17
CA CYS A 9 42.37 1.59 -13.46
C CYS A 9 43.21 0.35 -13.87
N PRO A 10 44.01 -0.24 -12.97
CA PRO A 10 44.84 -1.40 -13.29
C PRO A 10 44.07 -2.73 -13.27
N ALA A 11 42.79 -2.71 -12.90
CA ALA A 11 41.99 -3.91 -12.72
C ALA A 11 41.58 -4.55 -14.07
N PRO A 12 41.48 -5.88 -14.15
CA PRO A 12 40.96 -6.55 -15.33
C PRO A 12 39.46 -6.24 -15.51
N ALA A 13 39.02 -6.17 -16.77
CA ALA A 13 37.61 -6.12 -17.09
C ALA A 13 36.92 -7.44 -16.72
N GLU A 14 35.66 -7.35 -16.28
CA GLU A 14 34.85 -8.49 -15.91
C GLU A 14 34.52 -9.35 -17.16
N GLN A 15 34.64 -10.67 -17.03
CA GLN A 15 34.43 -11.55 -18.17
C GLN A 15 32.96 -11.61 -18.56
N GLY A 16 32.66 -11.43 -19.85
CA GLY A 16 31.29 -11.43 -20.36
C GLY A 16 30.50 -10.15 -20.12
N ALA A 17 31.10 -9.12 -19.49
CA ALA A 17 30.47 -7.81 -19.39
C ALA A 17 30.36 -7.14 -20.78
N PRO A 18 29.22 -6.49 -21.09
CA PRO A 18 29.01 -5.83 -22.38
C PRO A 18 29.89 -4.58 -22.57
N LEU A 19 30.37 -4.01 -21.46
CA LEU A 19 31.35 -2.94 -21.42
C LEU A 19 32.61 -3.48 -20.73
N ALA A 20 33.79 -3.10 -21.23
CA ALA A 20 35.07 -3.52 -20.68
C ALA A 20 35.38 -2.78 -19.35
N LEU A 21 34.58 -3.01 -18.31
CA LEU A 21 34.74 -2.42 -16.97
C LEU A 21 35.09 -3.52 -15.96
N CYS A 22 35.90 -3.19 -14.96
CA CYS A 22 36.12 -4.09 -13.82
C CYS A 22 34.87 -4.16 -12.93
N SER A 23 34.77 -5.19 -12.09
CA SER A 23 33.63 -5.38 -11.17
C SER A 23 33.35 -4.16 -10.29
N ALA A 24 34.38 -3.48 -9.79
CA ALA A 24 34.22 -2.28 -8.96
C ALA A 24 33.60 -1.10 -9.74
N HIS A 25 33.99 -0.88 -11.00
CA HIS A 25 33.41 0.17 -11.82
C HIS A 25 32.03 -0.19 -12.36
N LEU A 26 31.74 -1.47 -12.58
CA LEU A 26 30.37 -1.93 -12.86
C LEU A 26 29.46 -1.69 -11.66
N ALA A 27 29.93 -1.97 -10.44
CA ALA A 27 29.18 -1.70 -9.21
C ALA A 27 28.96 -0.19 -9.01
N LEU A 28 29.98 0.65 -9.24
CA LEU A 28 29.84 2.10 -9.12
C LEU A 28 28.88 2.68 -10.17
N ALA A 29 28.93 2.19 -11.41
CA ALA A 29 27.98 2.58 -12.45
C ALA A 29 26.55 2.12 -12.11
N HIS A 30 26.41 0.90 -11.57
CA HIS A 30 25.14 0.39 -11.06
C HIS A 30 24.61 1.31 -9.94
N ASP A 31 25.41 1.61 -8.93
CA ASP A 31 25.00 2.45 -7.80
C ASP A 31 24.63 3.87 -8.25
N TRP A 32 25.33 4.40 -9.25
CA TRP A 32 25.01 5.69 -9.86
C TRP A 32 23.69 5.69 -10.64
N VAL A 33 23.25 4.56 -11.17
CA VAL A 33 21.93 4.45 -11.81
C VAL A 33 20.87 4.15 -10.75
N ALA A 34 21.15 3.19 -9.87
CA ALA A 34 20.28 2.75 -8.79
C ALA A 34 19.96 3.86 -7.79
N ARG A 35 20.79 4.90 -7.65
CA ARG A 35 20.45 6.08 -6.82
C ARG A 35 19.23 6.85 -7.34
N GLU A 36 18.85 6.69 -8.62
CA GLU A 36 17.63 7.28 -9.20
C GLU A 36 16.43 6.33 -9.12
N ASP A 37 16.66 5.10 -8.68
CA ASP A 37 15.66 4.05 -8.56
C ASP A 37 15.07 4.04 -7.15
N GLY A 38 13.76 4.05 -7.07
CA GLY A 38 13.06 4.08 -5.80
C GLY A 38 13.08 5.46 -5.12
N VAL A 39 13.55 6.52 -5.81
CA VAL A 39 13.54 7.87 -5.25
C VAL A 39 12.11 8.38 -5.16
N VAL A 40 11.70 8.75 -3.95
CA VAL A 40 10.45 9.46 -3.71
C VAL A 40 10.62 10.93 -4.10
N ASP A 41 9.85 11.40 -5.07
CA ASP A 41 9.89 12.77 -5.57
C ASP A 41 8.52 13.18 -6.14
N ALA A 42 8.35 14.45 -6.53
CA ALA A 42 7.09 14.98 -7.05
C ALA A 42 6.73 14.33 -8.40
N LEU A 43 5.48 13.89 -8.52
CA LEU A 43 4.93 13.48 -9.82
C LEU A 43 4.82 14.70 -10.76
N PRO A 44 5.02 14.52 -12.08
CA PRO A 44 4.88 15.63 -13.04
C PRO A 44 3.49 16.27 -13.04
N SER A 45 2.46 15.53 -12.67
CA SER A 45 1.11 16.03 -12.38
C SER A 45 0.46 15.20 -11.27
N PRO A 46 -0.65 15.66 -10.66
CA PRO A 46 -1.41 14.83 -9.73
C PRO A 46 -1.80 13.48 -10.35
N CYS A 47 -1.72 12.41 -9.55
CA CYS A 47 -2.14 11.07 -9.94
C CYS A 47 -3.62 11.06 -10.36
N LEU A 48 -3.94 10.48 -11.52
CA LEU A 48 -5.32 10.41 -12.04
C LEU A 48 -6.26 9.56 -11.19
N VAL A 49 -5.72 8.65 -10.37
CA VAL A 49 -6.48 7.71 -9.52
C VAL A 49 -6.77 8.29 -8.14
N CYS A 50 -5.75 8.85 -7.46
CA CYS A 50 -5.89 9.29 -6.07
C CYS A 50 -5.59 10.79 -5.84
N GLY A 51 -5.13 11.52 -6.85
CA GLY A 51 -4.78 12.95 -6.75
C GLY A 51 -3.47 13.26 -6.02
N SER A 52 -2.74 12.25 -5.55
CA SER A 52 -1.43 12.45 -4.89
C SER A 52 -0.44 13.14 -5.84
N ARG A 53 0.43 13.99 -5.27
CA ARG A 53 1.52 14.66 -5.97
C ARG A 53 2.88 13.99 -5.75
N LEU A 54 2.92 12.91 -4.99
CA LEU A 54 4.15 12.18 -4.65
C LEU A 54 4.23 10.88 -5.44
N GLY A 55 5.41 10.60 -5.97
CA GLY A 55 5.71 9.43 -6.79
C GLY A 55 7.03 8.78 -6.40
N VAL A 56 7.18 7.53 -6.79
CA VAL A 56 8.44 6.79 -6.76
C VAL A 56 8.95 6.71 -8.19
N ARG A 57 10.15 7.26 -8.43
CA ARG A 57 10.82 7.18 -9.72
C ARG A 57 11.54 5.84 -9.84
N LEU A 58 11.23 5.10 -10.89
CA LEU A 58 11.88 3.84 -11.27
C LEU A 58 12.45 4.01 -12.69
N PRO A 59 13.40 3.17 -13.16
CA PRO A 59 13.98 3.29 -14.49
C PRO A 59 12.94 3.31 -15.61
N ALA A 60 11.91 2.47 -15.47
CA ALA A 60 10.90 2.24 -16.49
C ALA A 60 9.64 3.09 -16.32
N ALA A 61 9.47 3.77 -15.19
CA ALA A 61 8.19 4.36 -14.81
C ALA A 61 8.27 5.34 -13.65
N TRP A 62 7.24 6.17 -13.53
CA TRP A 62 6.83 6.72 -12.25
C TRP A 62 5.65 5.93 -11.71
N LEU A 63 5.70 5.55 -10.45
CA LEU A 63 4.54 5.01 -9.72
C LEU A 63 4.06 6.03 -8.70
N CYS A 64 2.75 6.15 -8.50
CA CYS A 64 2.23 6.98 -7.43
C CYS A 64 2.63 6.40 -6.07
N ALA A 65 3.28 7.19 -5.20
CA ALA A 65 3.72 6.72 -3.89
C ALA A 65 2.56 6.40 -2.93
N ALA A 66 1.33 6.83 -3.25
CA ALA A 66 0.16 6.66 -2.38
C ALA A 66 -0.78 5.51 -2.80
N CYS A 67 -0.84 5.18 -4.10
CA CYS A 67 -1.76 4.17 -4.63
C CYS A 67 -1.12 3.25 -5.67
N GLU A 68 0.18 3.44 -5.94
CA GLU A 68 1.00 2.61 -6.82
C GLU A 68 0.59 2.61 -8.30
N TRP A 69 -0.42 3.41 -8.69
CA TRP A 69 -0.80 3.59 -10.08
C TRP A 69 0.36 4.13 -10.92
N ARG A 70 0.56 3.57 -12.11
CA ARG A 70 1.58 4.03 -13.04
C ARG A 70 1.20 5.40 -13.62
N PHE A 71 2.11 6.35 -13.46
CA PHE A 71 1.90 7.70 -13.97
C PHE A 71 1.74 7.71 -15.49
N GLY A 72 0.75 8.48 -15.96
CA GLY A 72 0.42 8.60 -17.38
C GLY A 72 -0.57 7.56 -17.90
N GLU A 73 -0.81 6.46 -17.18
CA GLU A 73 -1.89 5.53 -17.51
C GLU A 73 -3.23 6.16 -17.15
N VAL A 74 -4.14 6.19 -18.12
CA VAL A 74 -5.49 6.76 -17.98
C VAL A 74 -6.42 5.62 -17.57
N PRO A 75 -7.07 5.68 -16.39
CA PRO A 75 -8.09 4.72 -16.04
C PRO A 75 -9.27 4.77 -17.02
N ASP A 76 -9.87 3.62 -17.32
CA ASP A 76 -11.10 3.57 -18.10
C ASP A 76 -12.22 4.32 -17.35
N ALA A 77 -12.62 5.47 -17.90
CA ALA A 77 -13.63 6.35 -17.31
C ALA A 77 -15.07 5.92 -17.64
N GLU A 78 -15.27 4.96 -18.54
CA GLU A 78 -16.59 4.43 -18.89
C GLU A 78 -17.11 3.44 -17.83
N LEU A 79 -16.21 2.90 -17.00
CA LEU A 79 -16.54 1.93 -15.96
C LEU A 79 -16.89 2.60 -14.63
N ALA A 80 -17.91 2.05 -13.97
CA ALA A 80 -18.26 2.50 -12.63
C ALA A 80 -17.08 2.30 -11.65
N PRO A 81 -16.82 3.28 -10.76
CA PRO A 81 -15.75 3.20 -9.78
C PRO A 81 -15.77 1.87 -9.00
N PRO A 82 -14.61 1.22 -8.79
CA PRO A 82 -14.57 0.01 -8.01
C PRO A 82 -15.06 0.27 -6.58
N ARG A 83 -15.81 -0.70 -6.05
CA ARG A 83 -16.17 -0.76 -4.64
C ARG A 83 -15.22 -1.74 -3.97
N VAL A 84 -14.50 -1.28 -2.95
CA VAL A 84 -13.68 -2.13 -2.10
C VAL A 84 -14.43 -2.31 -0.79
N GLU A 85 -14.90 -3.52 -0.54
CA GLU A 85 -15.51 -3.87 0.73
C GLU A 85 -14.43 -4.05 1.80
N VAL A 86 -14.67 -3.44 2.96
CA VAL A 86 -13.81 -3.56 4.13
C VAL A 86 -14.61 -3.93 5.36
N VAL A 87 -13.99 -4.71 6.23
CA VAL A 87 -14.32 -4.76 7.65
C VAL A 87 -13.48 -3.70 8.36
N TYR A 88 -14.12 -2.85 9.15
CA TYR A 88 -13.47 -1.77 9.89
C TYR A 88 -13.53 -2.02 11.40
N TYR A 89 -12.48 -1.55 12.06
CA TYR A 89 -12.33 -1.57 13.51
C TYR A 89 -12.24 -0.13 13.99
N ILE A 90 -13.21 0.33 14.77
CA ILE A 90 -13.20 1.70 15.33
C ILE A 90 -13.33 1.68 16.84
N ARG A 91 -12.61 2.58 17.51
CA ARG A 91 -12.62 2.70 18.97
C ARG A 91 -13.53 3.83 19.43
N PHE A 92 -14.19 3.60 20.56
CA PHE A 92 -14.90 4.65 21.30
C PHE A 92 -14.86 4.30 22.80
N GLY A 93 -14.08 5.02 23.60
CA GLY A 93 -13.76 4.60 24.96
C GLY A 93 -13.08 3.21 24.99
N ASP A 94 -13.54 2.35 25.91
CA ASP A 94 -12.98 1.00 26.13
C ASP A 94 -13.65 -0.11 25.31
N ARG A 95 -14.28 0.25 24.20
CA ARG A 95 -14.92 -0.68 23.29
C ARG A 95 -14.51 -0.44 21.86
N ILE A 96 -14.50 -1.53 21.10
CA ILE A 96 -14.18 -1.57 19.69
C ILE A 96 -15.43 -2.01 18.94
N LYS A 97 -15.75 -1.31 17.86
CA LYS A 97 -16.80 -1.71 16.94
C LYS A 97 -16.18 -2.42 15.75
N ILE A 98 -16.73 -3.57 15.41
CA ILE A 98 -16.43 -4.31 14.18
C ILE A 98 -17.63 -4.20 13.26
N GLY A 99 -17.46 -3.61 12.08
CA GLY A 99 -18.53 -3.52 11.09
C GLY A 99 -17.98 -3.57 9.66
N THR A 100 -18.86 -3.61 8.67
CA THR A 100 -18.45 -3.62 7.25
C THR A 100 -19.02 -2.45 6.44
N SER A 101 -18.35 -2.09 5.34
CA SER A 101 -18.84 -1.11 4.37
C SER A 101 -18.15 -1.26 3.01
N GLY A 102 -18.90 -1.09 1.92
CA GLY A 102 -18.34 -0.83 0.59
C GLY A 102 -18.09 0.66 0.30
N ASN A 103 -18.45 1.55 1.23
CA ASN A 103 -18.15 2.98 1.19
C ASN A 103 -17.71 3.46 2.60
N PRO A 104 -16.48 3.11 3.04
CA PRO A 104 -16.04 3.36 4.40
C PRO A 104 -15.97 4.85 4.74
N ARG A 105 -15.60 5.74 3.80
CA ARG A 105 -15.55 7.19 4.05
C ARG A 105 -16.91 7.74 4.49
N GLN A 106 -17.96 7.45 3.71
CA GLN A 106 -19.30 7.91 4.02
C GLN A 106 -19.84 7.27 5.32
N ARG A 107 -19.55 5.97 5.53
CA ARG A 107 -20.00 5.24 6.71
C ARG A 107 -19.38 5.80 7.99
N LEU A 108 -18.05 5.97 8.02
CA LEU A 108 -17.30 6.40 9.19
C LEU A 108 -17.63 7.84 9.60
N HIS A 109 -17.89 8.73 8.65
CA HIS A 109 -18.36 10.10 8.95
C HIS A 109 -19.68 10.11 9.75
N ARG A 110 -20.52 9.08 9.62
CA ARG A 110 -21.80 8.99 10.34
C ARG A 110 -21.69 8.28 11.69
N LEU A 111 -20.57 7.62 11.97
CA LEU A 111 -20.36 6.87 13.19
C LEU A 111 -19.60 7.71 14.20
N ARG A 112 -20.07 7.72 15.45
CA ARG A 112 -19.32 8.27 16.58
C ARG A 112 -18.16 7.32 16.91
N HIS A 113 -16.94 7.81 16.73
CA HIS A 113 -15.71 7.10 17.06
C HIS A 113 -14.61 8.11 17.37
N GLU A 114 -13.62 7.66 18.13
CA GLU A 114 -12.42 8.44 18.46
C GLU A 114 -11.27 8.09 17.52
N GLU A 115 -11.22 6.84 17.07
CA GLU A 115 -10.08 6.32 16.31
C GLU A 115 -10.53 5.24 15.34
N LEU A 116 -9.96 5.27 14.13
CA LEU A 116 -10.03 4.17 13.18
C LEU A 116 -8.77 3.33 13.35
N LEU A 117 -8.94 2.11 13.85
CA LEU A 117 -7.84 1.24 14.23
C LEU A 117 -7.29 0.45 13.03
N ALA A 118 -8.18 -0.11 12.19
CA ALA A 118 -7.76 -0.91 11.04
C ALA A 118 -8.88 -1.07 10.00
N PHE A 119 -8.46 -1.42 8.78
CA PHE A 119 -9.30 -2.06 7.77
C PHE A 119 -8.78 -3.46 7.47
N GLU A 120 -9.70 -4.40 7.31
CA GLU A 120 -9.45 -5.74 6.77
C GLU A 120 -10.26 -5.88 5.48
N ARG A 121 -9.62 -6.28 4.37
CA ARG A 121 -10.30 -6.39 3.08
C ARG A 121 -11.32 -7.53 3.11
N GLY A 122 -12.59 -7.21 2.87
CA GLY A 122 -13.68 -8.18 2.88
C GLY A 122 -15.03 -7.58 3.25
N GLY A 123 -16.09 -8.31 2.92
CA GLY A 123 -17.47 -7.87 3.12
C GLY A 123 -18.17 -8.52 4.31
N ARG A 124 -19.50 -8.65 4.19
CA ARG A 124 -20.40 -9.13 5.23
C ARG A 124 -20.08 -10.53 5.77
N ALA A 125 -19.52 -11.43 4.95
CA ALA A 125 -19.12 -12.77 5.40
C ALA A 125 -17.95 -12.71 6.39
N LEU A 126 -16.95 -11.87 6.09
CA LEU A 126 -15.79 -11.67 6.97
C LEU A 126 -16.20 -11.01 8.28
N GLU A 127 -17.08 -10.01 8.22
CA GLU A 127 -17.64 -9.37 9.40
C GLU A 127 -18.32 -10.37 10.34
N GLN A 128 -19.18 -11.25 9.80
CA GLN A 128 -19.85 -12.29 10.59
C GLN A 128 -18.85 -13.26 11.21
N HIS A 129 -17.82 -13.64 10.46
CA HIS A 129 -16.75 -14.47 10.97
C HIS A 129 -16.01 -13.79 12.13
N ARG A 130 -15.67 -12.50 12.02
CA ARG A 130 -15.03 -11.72 13.11
C ARG A 130 -15.95 -11.58 14.32
N HIS A 131 -17.25 -11.36 14.11
CA HIS A 131 -18.24 -11.34 15.20
C HIS A 131 -18.34 -12.68 15.93
N ALA A 132 -18.20 -13.80 15.22
CA ALA A 132 -18.20 -15.14 15.81
C ALA A 132 -16.87 -15.43 16.51
N GLN A 133 -15.74 -15.02 15.93
CA GLN A 133 -14.41 -15.19 16.52
C GLN A 133 -14.28 -14.46 17.87
N PHE A 134 -14.77 -13.22 17.95
CA PHE A 134 -14.70 -12.39 19.17
C PHE A 134 -16.03 -12.38 19.94
N ALA A 135 -16.78 -13.49 19.88
CA ALA A 135 -18.08 -13.59 20.54
C ALA A 135 -17.98 -13.45 22.07
N ALA A 136 -16.83 -13.84 22.67
CA ALA A 136 -16.59 -13.72 24.10
C ALA A 136 -16.45 -12.26 24.57
N GLU A 137 -15.91 -11.39 23.70
CA GLU A 137 -15.76 -9.96 23.95
C GLU A 137 -17.03 -9.16 23.62
N ARG A 138 -17.99 -9.77 22.94
CA ARG A 138 -19.15 -9.06 22.39
C ARG A 138 -20.05 -8.51 23.48
N LEU A 139 -20.31 -7.21 23.42
CA LEU A 139 -21.21 -6.52 24.33
C LEU A 139 -22.65 -6.75 23.88
N GLU A 140 -23.32 -7.67 24.58
CA GLU A 140 -24.70 -8.07 24.32
C GLU A 140 -24.92 -8.49 22.84
N ARG A 141 -25.99 -8.01 22.20
CA ARG A 141 -26.31 -8.28 20.79
C ARG A 141 -25.84 -7.16 19.86
N THR A 142 -24.89 -6.34 20.29
CA THR A 142 -24.44 -5.17 19.53
C THR A 142 -23.31 -5.51 18.56
N GLU A 143 -22.82 -4.51 17.82
CA GLU A 143 -21.59 -4.59 17.02
C GLU A 143 -20.37 -4.07 17.81
N TRP A 144 -20.50 -3.90 19.13
CA TRP A 144 -19.43 -3.45 20.02
C TRP A 144 -18.86 -4.61 20.82
N PHE A 145 -17.56 -4.55 21.06
CA PHE A 145 -16.75 -5.56 21.71
C PHE A 145 -15.91 -4.90 22.80
N ALA A 146 -15.79 -5.54 23.95
CA ALA A 146 -14.82 -5.15 24.97
C ALA A 146 -13.41 -5.27 24.40
N ARG A 147 -12.51 -4.40 24.83
CA ARG A 147 -11.09 -4.54 24.51
C ARG A 147 -10.55 -5.82 25.17
N SER A 148 -9.77 -6.59 24.41
CA SER A 148 -9.07 -7.77 24.90
C SER A 148 -7.72 -7.89 24.17
N PRO A 149 -6.71 -8.52 24.79
CA PRO A 149 -5.43 -8.78 24.12
C PRO A 149 -5.60 -9.55 22.80
N ALA A 150 -6.60 -10.44 22.71
CA ALA A 150 -6.87 -11.20 21.50
C ALA A 150 -7.38 -10.31 20.35
N LEU A 151 -8.32 -9.39 20.64
CA LEU A 151 -8.85 -8.47 19.65
C LEU A 151 -7.79 -7.43 19.22
N GLU A 152 -7.02 -6.91 20.17
CA GLU A 152 -5.95 -5.95 19.89
C GLU A 152 -4.84 -6.58 19.04
N GLY A 153 -4.38 -7.78 19.39
CA GLY A 153 -3.39 -8.51 18.59
C GLY A 153 -3.88 -8.85 17.18
N HIS A 154 -5.18 -9.14 17.01
CA HIS A 154 -5.76 -9.29 15.67
C HIS A 154 -5.72 -7.99 14.89
N ILE A 155 -6.10 -6.86 15.51
CA ILE A 155 -6.09 -5.53 14.88
C ILE A 155 -4.67 -5.14 14.46
N GLU A 156 -3.68 -5.39 15.31
CA GLU A 156 -2.26 -5.18 14.99
C GLU A 156 -1.83 -6.06 13.81
N THR A 157 -2.28 -7.31 13.77
CA THR A 157 -1.95 -8.25 12.68
C THR A 157 -2.55 -7.80 11.35
N VAL A 158 -3.81 -7.35 11.32
CA VAL A 158 -4.44 -6.88 10.06
C VAL A 158 -3.89 -5.53 9.59
N GLY A 159 -3.42 -4.70 10.53
CA GLY A 159 -2.73 -3.43 10.22
C GLY A 159 -1.22 -3.59 9.97
N ALA A 160 -0.67 -4.81 10.05
CA ALA A 160 0.75 -5.03 9.91
C ALA A 160 1.25 -4.61 8.52
N GLY A 161 2.34 -3.83 8.48
CA GLY A 161 3.00 -3.39 7.25
C GLY A 161 2.54 -2.03 6.71
N GLU A 162 1.32 -1.58 7.02
CA GLU A 162 0.83 -0.24 6.68
C GLU A 162 -0.14 0.25 7.76
N PRO A 163 0.33 1.07 8.72
CA PRO A 163 -0.48 1.48 9.86
C PRO A 163 -1.57 2.50 9.49
N ASP A 164 -1.52 3.17 8.32
CA ASP A 164 -2.63 4.02 7.85
C ASP A 164 -3.68 3.17 7.11
N PRO A 165 -4.88 2.94 7.70
CA PRO A 165 -5.91 2.15 7.02
C PRO A 165 -6.35 2.79 5.70
N TRP A 166 -6.27 4.12 5.59
CA TRP A 166 -6.61 4.81 4.35
C TRP A 166 -5.56 4.64 3.26
N ALA A 167 -4.30 4.42 3.61
CA ALA A 167 -3.27 4.06 2.64
C ALA A 167 -3.55 2.69 2.04
N LEU A 168 -3.84 1.68 2.86
CA LEU A 168 -4.25 0.35 2.39
C LEU A 168 -5.49 0.42 1.49
N HIS A 169 -6.53 1.14 1.92
CA HIS A 169 -7.73 1.28 1.11
C HIS A 169 -7.46 1.97 -0.24
N ARG A 170 -6.56 2.97 -0.30
CA ARG A 170 -6.17 3.61 -1.57
C ARG A 170 -5.47 2.63 -2.51
N ARG A 171 -4.58 1.76 -1.98
CA ARG A 171 -3.89 0.72 -2.78
C ARG A 171 -4.89 -0.30 -3.33
N TRP A 172 -5.77 -0.86 -2.50
CA TRP A 172 -6.80 -1.81 -2.96
C TRP A 172 -7.76 -1.20 -3.98
N TRP A 173 -8.06 0.09 -3.87
CA TRP A 173 -8.91 0.78 -4.84
C TRP A 173 -8.21 0.91 -6.19
N SER A 174 -6.92 1.25 -6.19
CA SER A 174 -6.06 1.29 -7.38
C SER A 174 -5.94 -0.08 -8.04
N GLU A 175 -5.68 -1.14 -7.28
CA GLU A 175 -5.66 -2.52 -7.78
C GLU A 175 -7.00 -2.91 -8.43
N ALA A 176 -8.12 -2.60 -7.77
CA ALA A 176 -9.44 -2.91 -8.28
C ALA A 176 -9.80 -2.13 -9.55
N LEU A 177 -9.19 -0.96 -9.75
CA LEU A 177 -9.30 -0.17 -10.97
C LEU A 177 -8.43 -0.76 -12.09
N ALA A 178 -7.20 -1.20 -11.77
CA ALA A 178 -6.28 -1.82 -12.72
C ALA A 178 -6.83 -3.12 -13.33
N LEU A 179 -7.61 -3.89 -12.55
CA LEU A 179 -8.28 -5.09 -13.04
C LEU A 179 -9.44 -4.81 -14.01
N ARG A 180 -9.78 -3.54 -14.22
CA ARG A 180 -10.91 -3.09 -15.03
C ARG A 180 -10.49 -2.26 -16.24
N SER A 181 -9.28 -1.70 -16.23
CA SER A 181 -8.64 -0.97 -17.33
C SER A 181 -7.96 -1.92 -18.30
#